data_AF-A0A9W3CCD7-F1
#
_entry.id   AF-A0A9W3CCD7-F1
#
_cell.length_a   1.000
_cell.length_b   1.000
_cell.length_c   1.000
_cell.angle_alpha   90.00
_cell.angle_beta   90.00
_cell.angle_gamma   90.00
#
_symmetry.space_group_name_H-M   'P 1'
#
loop_
_entity.id
_entity.type
_entity.pdbx_description
1 polymer ?
#
loop_
_entity_poly.entity_id
_entity_poly.type
_entity_poly.pdbx_seq_one_letter_code
_entity_poly.pdbx_strand_id
1 'polypeptide(L)'
;MKQHHKLTVALCLIWAASILYGEMFAFWVPPLLTCSWPHHHLLKSDVKFTKVAVVTDPQLMDKTSFRLSSKTLALEVAQFYTDVNMRRSFFQSVLPFKPDVVLFLGDYFDGGPFLPEEEWYESLSRFKHVFGLNSQGQAEDIPTFYIPGNHDIGYSRTASHKLDVINRYEKEFGSRNRRFVIGSTEFISVDAQAIDGNPQKELALEVWKFVQNVSSDAKSHPRVLLTHIPLYRPDQTPCGPHRASSVIDQRIWRHFQDQEVMYQNYITTESSKKLLELIKPTLVLSGHDHDQCTLTHKSEAGSVLEHTLGTISWQQGNLYPSFMLLSVPNSVHQNSSDVDNMLHTQLCFLPRQLFIYIWYLSLFVLTLLALLLWPNHGISFLNNAADSISNVMKLSFLSGVTKEKNEDENCEYEMVWDAEGSMHLVKKVLQAPVKRQSDKSQIER
;
A
#
# COMPACT_ATOMS: atom_id res chain seq x y z
N MET A 1 27.29 -36.69 -26.08
CA MET A 1 27.99 -35.58 -25.36
C MET A 1 27.71 -34.18 -25.93
N LYS A 2 27.94 -33.88 -27.22
CA LYS A 2 27.75 -32.52 -27.78
C LYS A 2 26.33 -31.93 -27.64
N GLN A 3 25.28 -32.75 -27.71
CA GLN A 3 23.88 -32.28 -27.58
C GLN A 3 23.47 -31.95 -26.14
N HIS A 4 23.91 -32.74 -25.15
CA HIS A 4 23.66 -32.43 -23.73
C HIS A 4 24.32 -31.10 -23.33
N HIS A 5 25.54 -30.86 -23.79
CA HIS A 5 26.22 -29.59 -23.55
C HIS A 5 25.44 -28.39 -24.14
N LYS A 6 24.90 -28.52 -25.35
CA LYS A 6 24.05 -27.48 -25.97
C LYS A 6 22.78 -27.22 -25.15
N LEU A 7 22.10 -28.27 -24.68
CA LEU A 7 20.90 -28.12 -23.83
C LEU A 7 21.25 -27.43 -22.51
N THR A 8 22.31 -27.87 -21.83
CA THR A 8 22.77 -27.26 -20.58
C THR A 8 23.05 -25.77 -20.77
N VAL A 9 23.81 -25.40 -21.82
CA VAL A 9 24.10 -24.00 -22.13
C VAL A 9 22.82 -23.21 -22.40
N ALA A 10 21.88 -23.75 -23.17
CA ALA A 10 20.61 -23.10 -23.44
C ALA A 10 19.79 -22.85 -22.15
N LEU A 11 19.65 -23.87 -21.29
CA LEU A 11 18.97 -23.75 -20.01
C LEU A 11 19.65 -22.72 -19.11
N CYS A 12 20.98 -22.71 -19.03
CA CYS A 12 21.74 -21.72 -18.27
C CYS A 12 21.49 -20.29 -18.79
N LEU A 13 21.46 -20.08 -20.11
CA LEU A 13 21.18 -18.77 -20.70
C LEU A 13 19.74 -18.30 -20.41
N ILE A 14 18.75 -19.21 -20.49
CA ILE A 14 17.35 -18.88 -20.16
C ILE A 14 17.22 -18.50 -18.69
N TRP A 15 17.86 -19.24 -17.77
CA TRP A 15 17.89 -18.93 -16.35
C TRP A 15 18.59 -17.60 -16.08
N ALA A 16 19.76 -17.37 -16.67
CA ALA A 16 20.49 -16.12 -16.52
C ALA A 16 19.66 -14.93 -17.00
N ALA A 17 19.02 -15.03 -18.17
CA ALA A 17 18.14 -13.99 -18.69
C ALA A 17 16.90 -13.77 -17.80
N SER A 18 16.28 -14.85 -17.30
CA SER A 18 15.09 -14.76 -16.45
C SER A 18 15.39 -14.10 -15.10
N ILE A 19 16.49 -14.50 -14.45
CA ILE A 19 16.93 -13.91 -13.18
C ILE A 19 17.35 -12.46 -13.40
N LEU A 20 18.09 -12.17 -14.47
CA LEU A 20 18.49 -10.79 -14.79
C LEU A 20 17.28 -9.90 -15.04
N TYR A 21 16.24 -10.43 -15.70
CA TYR A 21 15.00 -9.69 -15.87
C TYR A 21 14.27 -9.50 -14.53
N GLY A 22 13.91 -10.57 -13.84
CA GLY A 22 13.06 -10.50 -12.65
C GLY A 22 13.73 -9.85 -11.44
N GLU A 23 15.04 -9.99 -11.27
CA GLU A 23 15.76 -9.42 -10.12
C GLU A 23 16.37 -8.03 -10.38
N MET A 24 16.25 -7.48 -11.59
CA MET A 24 16.88 -6.21 -11.94
C MET A 24 16.04 -5.37 -12.91
N PHE A 25 15.85 -5.82 -14.15
CA PHE A 25 15.15 -5.00 -15.15
C PHE A 25 13.67 -4.79 -14.84
N ALA A 26 13.01 -5.76 -14.19
CA ALA A 26 11.64 -5.62 -13.75
C ALA A 26 11.47 -4.42 -12.82
N PHE A 27 12.48 -4.09 -12.00
CA PHE A 27 12.44 -2.97 -11.06
C PHE A 27 12.92 -1.66 -11.69
N TRP A 28 13.93 -1.71 -12.58
CA TRP A 28 14.48 -0.51 -13.21
C TRP A 28 13.58 0.08 -14.30
N VAL A 29 13.06 -0.75 -15.20
CA VAL A 29 12.55 -0.28 -16.49
C VAL A 29 11.10 0.22 -16.41
N PRO A 30 10.13 -0.57 -15.90
CA PRO A 30 8.72 -0.16 -15.93
C PRO A 30 8.45 1.17 -15.20
N PRO A 31 8.90 1.38 -13.95
CA PRO A 31 8.66 2.64 -13.26
C PRO A 31 9.21 3.85 -14.03
N LEU A 32 10.42 3.76 -14.59
CA LEU A 32 11.02 4.86 -15.35
C LEU A 32 10.30 5.17 -16.68
N LEU A 33 9.55 4.22 -17.22
CA LEU A 33 8.77 4.41 -18.46
C LEU A 33 7.33 4.85 -18.21
N THR A 34 6.71 4.40 -17.12
CA THR A 34 5.30 4.67 -16.81
C THR A 34 5.11 5.81 -15.81
N CYS A 35 6.18 6.23 -15.13
CA CYS A 35 6.15 7.31 -14.17
C CYS A 35 7.13 8.42 -14.47
N SER A 36 6.71 9.63 -14.14
CA SER A 36 7.51 10.84 -14.17
C SER A 36 7.03 11.78 -13.07
N TRP A 37 7.88 12.73 -12.69
CA TRP A 37 7.45 13.78 -11.79
C TRP A 37 6.27 14.54 -12.41
N PRO A 38 5.13 14.68 -11.70
CA PRO A 38 3.90 15.18 -12.31
C PRO A 38 3.99 16.66 -12.72
N HIS A 39 4.87 17.46 -12.10
CA HIS A 39 5.14 18.83 -12.54
C HIS A 39 5.84 18.93 -13.90
N HIS A 40 6.47 17.86 -14.42
CA HIS A 40 7.10 17.90 -15.75
C HIS A 40 6.10 18.19 -16.89
N HIS A 41 4.81 17.91 -16.68
CA HIS A 41 3.75 18.23 -17.65
C HIS A 41 3.38 19.72 -17.68
N LEU A 42 3.85 20.51 -16.71
CA LEU A 42 3.67 21.95 -16.65
C LEU A 42 4.71 22.63 -17.54
N LEU A 43 4.48 22.57 -18.85
CA LEU A 43 5.29 23.27 -19.84
C LEU A 43 5.12 24.79 -19.63
N LYS A 44 6.16 25.46 -19.11
CA LYS A 44 6.38 26.94 -19.03
C LYS A 44 6.19 27.65 -17.68
N SER A 45 6.51 27.05 -16.53
CA SER A 45 6.64 27.84 -15.29
C SER A 45 8.07 27.75 -14.72
N ASP A 46 8.63 28.90 -14.31
CA ASP A 46 9.92 29.00 -13.58
C ASP A 46 9.76 28.56 -12.10
N VAL A 47 8.72 27.76 -11.82
CA VAL A 47 8.36 27.32 -10.48
C VAL A 47 9.22 26.12 -10.12
N LYS A 48 9.99 26.27 -9.05
CA LYS A 48 10.76 25.16 -8.48
C LYS A 48 9.85 24.31 -7.59
N PHE A 49 10.00 23.00 -7.68
CA PHE A 49 9.26 22.03 -6.89
C PHE A 49 10.22 21.21 -6.01
N THR A 50 9.84 21.02 -4.76
CA THR A 50 10.37 19.96 -3.90
C THR A 50 9.70 18.64 -4.27
N LYS A 51 10.52 17.60 -4.48
CA LYS A 51 10.11 16.28 -4.93
C LYS A 51 9.96 15.33 -3.75
N VAL A 52 8.74 14.88 -3.48
CA VAL A 52 8.44 13.97 -2.36
C VAL A 52 8.09 12.59 -2.90
N ALA A 53 8.79 11.55 -2.44
CA ALA A 53 8.36 10.16 -2.64
C ALA A 53 7.57 9.71 -1.41
N VAL A 54 6.39 9.14 -1.62
CA VAL A 54 5.50 8.67 -0.55
C VAL A 54 5.36 7.16 -0.65
N VAL A 55 5.60 6.48 0.47
CA VAL A 55 5.57 5.01 0.60
C VAL A 55 4.77 4.63 1.85
N THR A 56 4.16 3.45 1.85
CA THR A 56 3.29 3.00 2.94
C THR A 56 3.30 1.49 3.09
N ASP A 57 2.92 1.03 4.28
CA ASP A 57 2.69 -0.37 4.63
C ASP A 57 3.84 -1.31 4.22
N PRO A 58 5.13 -1.03 4.56
CA PRO A 58 6.17 -2.05 4.43
C PRO A 58 5.81 -3.35 5.15
N GLN A 59 5.22 -3.24 6.36
CA GLN A 59 4.83 -4.33 7.24
C GLN A 59 5.86 -5.46 7.24
N LEU A 60 7.06 -5.15 7.76
CA LEU A 60 8.15 -6.12 7.84
C LEU A 60 7.68 -7.37 8.57
N MET A 61 7.87 -8.52 7.91
CA MET A 61 7.42 -9.79 8.47
C MET A 61 8.14 -10.11 9.78
N ASP A 62 7.39 -10.61 10.75
CA ASP A 62 7.90 -11.08 12.03
C ASP A 62 7.06 -12.26 12.55
N LYS A 63 7.29 -12.66 13.80
CA LYS A 63 6.58 -13.80 14.40
C LYS A 63 5.05 -13.63 14.40
N THR A 64 4.55 -12.41 14.37
CA THR A 64 3.12 -12.12 14.40
C THR A 64 2.45 -12.34 13.05
N SER A 65 3.19 -12.18 11.94
CA SER A 65 2.68 -12.31 10.56
C SER A 65 2.01 -13.64 10.28
N PHE A 66 2.71 -14.73 10.59
CA PHE A 66 2.22 -16.10 10.36
C PHE A 66 1.95 -16.87 11.67
N ARG A 67 2.01 -16.18 12.82
CA ARG A 67 2.00 -16.80 14.16
C ARG A 67 3.03 -17.94 14.28
N LEU A 68 4.15 -17.80 13.58
CA LEU A 68 5.26 -18.75 13.62
C LEU A 68 6.23 -18.34 14.74
N SER A 69 6.94 -19.30 15.32
CA SER A 69 8.01 -18.97 16.26
C SER A 69 9.13 -18.19 15.55
N SER A 70 9.74 -17.23 16.26
CA SER A 70 10.76 -16.28 15.74
C SER A 70 12.01 -16.93 15.14
N LYS A 71 12.18 -18.25 15.24
CA LYS A 71 13.37 -18.99 14.79
C LYS A 71 13.03 -20.18 13.87
N THR A 72 11.93 -20.08 13.15
CA THR A 72 11.57 -21.08 12.15
C THR A 72 12.21 -20.71 10.81
N LEU A 73 12.78 -21.71 10.12
CA LEU A 73 13.32 -21.55 8.77
C LEU A 73 12.30 -20.91 7.81
N ALA A 74 11.02 -21.24 7.97
CA ALA A 74 9.95 -20.68 7.16
C ALA A 74 9.83 -19.15 7.34
N LEU A 75 9.87 -18.67 8.60
CA LEU A 75 9.83 -17.24 8.88
C LEU A 75 11.10 -16.53 8.37
N GLU A 76 12.28 -17.10 8.62
CA GLU A 76 13.54 -16.52 8.14
C GLU A 76 13.57 -16.39 6.61
N VAL A 77 13.08 -17.40 5.90
CA VAL A 77 12.94 -17.37 4.44
C VAL A 77 11.95 -16.30 4.00
N ALA A 78 10.79 -16.21 4.66
CA ALA A 78 9.78 -15.19 4.34
C ALA A 78 10.30 -13.77 4.57
N GLN A 79 10.97 -13.54 5.70
CA GLN A 79 11.65 -12.28 6.04
C GLN A 79 12.71 -11.94 4.98
N PHE A 80 13.56 -12.88 4.62
CA PHE A 80 14.63 -12.66 3.65
C PHE A 80 14.07 -12.21 2.28
N TYR A 81 13.09 -12.93 1.74
CA TYR A 81 12.55 -12.62 0.41
C TYR A 81 11.67 -11.37 0.39
N THR A 82 10.99 -11.03 1.49
CA THR A 82 10.27 -9.76 1.60
C THR A 82 11.21 -8.57 1.74
N ASP A 83 12.23 -8.66 2.61
CA ASP A 83 13.22 -7.61 2.81
C ASP A 83 13.99 -7.31 1.52
N VAL A 84 14.45 -8.35 0.81
CA VAL A 84 15.16 -8.20 -0.47
C VAL A 84 14.26 -7.54 -1.51
N ASN A 85 12.98 -7.95 -1.59
CA ASN A 85 12.03 -7.33 -2.52
C ASN A 85 11.80 -5.85 -2.20
N MET A 86 11.49 -5.50 -0.95
CA MET A 86 11.26 -4.10 -0.54
C MET A 86 12.50 -3.24 -0.75
N ARG A 87 13.68 -3.76 -0.38
CA ARG A 87 14.95 -3.07 -0.61
C ARG A 87 15.16 -2.81 -2.10
N ARG A 88 14.89 -3.79 -2.94
CA ARG A 88 14.97 -3.62 -4.39
C ARG A 88 13.96 -2.59 -4.88
N SER A 89 12.69 -2.70 -4.52
CA SER A 89 11.64 -1.72 -4.86
C SER A 89 12.09 -0.29 -4.50
N PHE A 90 12.59 -0.08 -3.31
CA PHE A 90 13.01 1.25 -2.88
C PHE A 90 14.22 1.77 -3.67
N PHE A 91 15.31 1.00 -3.72
CA PHE A 91 16.57 1.46 -4.35
C PHE A 91 16.54 1.49 -5.88
N GLN A 92 15.73 0.62 -6.49
CA GLN A 92 15.71 0.42 -7.95
C GLN A 92 14.48 1.00 -8.63
N SER A 93 13.40 1.28 -7.89
CA SER A 93 12.18 1.86 -8.47
C SER A 93 11.85 3.24 -7.89
N VAL A 94 12.16 3.52 -6.62
CA VAL A 94 11.82 4.80 -5.98
C VAL A 94 12.98 5.80 -6.05
N LEU A 95 14.13 5.45 -5.50
CA LEU A 95 15.31 6.34 -5.43
C LEU A 95 15.85 6.82 -6.79
N PRO A 96 15.72 6.09 -7.92
CA PRO A 96 16.14 6.61 -9.23
C PRO A 96 15.41 7.89 -9.66
N PHE A 97 14.22 8.17 -9.11
CA PHE A 97 13.52 9.44 -9.32
C PHE A 97 14.19 10.62 -8.62
N LYS A 98 15.16 10.38 -7.73
CA LYS A 98 15.90 11.37 -6.93
C LYS A 98 14.94 12.27 -6.15
N PRO A 99 14.13 11.72 -5.24
CA PRO A 99 13.30 12.53 -4.36
C PRO A 99 14.16 13.39 -3.43
N ASP A 100 13.69 14.60 -3.15
CA ASP A 100 14.29 15.49 -2.16
C ASP A 100 13.83 15.13 -0.74
N VAL A 101 12.68 14.45 -0.61
CA VAL A 101 12.09 14.02 0.67
C VAL A 101 11.43 12.65 0.50
N VAL A 102 11.51 11.79 1.51
CA VAL A 102 10.71 10.56 1.61
C VAL A 102 9.68 10.69 2.73
N LEU A 103 8.45 10.26 2.47
CA LEU A 103 7.36 10.24 3.44
C LEU A 103 6.83 8.82 3.60
N PHE A 104 6.87 8.30 4.82
CA PHE A 104 6.31 7.01 5.20
C PHE A 104 4.96 7.19 5.89
N LEU A 105 3.91 6.55 5.37
CA LEU A 105 2.54 6.66 5.86
C LEU A 105 2.13 5.59 6.89
N GLY A 106 3.08 4.99 7.61
CA GLY A 106 2.83 4.03 8.70
C GLY A 106 2.95 2.56 8.30
N ASP A 107 2.75 1.71 9.31
CA ASP A 107 2.83 0.24 9.30
C ASP A 107 4.19 -0.26 8.79
N TYR A 108 5.24 0.15 9.49
CA TYR A 108 6.62 -0.27 9.20
C TYR A 108 6.85 -1.72 9.60
N PHE A 109 6.27 -2.08 10.74
CA PHE A 109 6.31 -3.41 11.30
C PHE A 109 4.97 -4.10 11.07
N ASP A 110 4.92 -5.41 11.26
CA ASP A 110 3.67 -6.15 11.31
C ASP A 110 3.23 -6.34 12.77
N GLY A 111 4.14 -6.74 13.64
CA GLY A 111 3.83 -7.06 15.03
C GLY A 111 4.12 -5.97 16.04
N GLY A 112 4.44 -4.74 15.62
CA GLY A 112 5.13 -3.72 16.42
C GLY A 112 4.73 -3.72 17.90
N PRO A 113 3.48 -3.36 18.27
CA PRO A 113 3.01 -3.29 19.66
C PRO A 113 3.10 -4.60 20.46
N PHE A 114 3.21 -5.73 19.78
CA PHE A 114 3.22 -7.08 20.37
C PHE A 114 4.61 -7.72 20.38
N LEU A 115 5.62 -7.06 19.80
CA LEU A 115 7.00 -7.49 19.86
C LEU A 115 7.67 -7.08 21.19
N PRO A 116 8.38 -8.02 21.85
CA PRO A 116 9.35 -7.68 22.90
C PRO A 116 10.39 -6.68 22.40
N GLU A 117 11.01 -5.94 23.32
CA GLU A 117 11.94 -4.86 22.98
C GLU A 117 13.10 -5.31 22.08
N GLU A 118 13.72 -6.45 22.38
CA GLU A 118 14.81 -7.02 21.57
C GLU A 118 14.37 -7.30 20.13
N GLU A 119 13.27 -8.04 19.94
CA GLU A 119 12.73 -8.37 18.61
C GLU A 119 12.27 -7.10 17.86
N TRP A 120 11.80 -6.08 18.58
CA TRP A 120 11.45 -4.80 17.96
C TRP A 120 12.69 -4.07 17.44
N TYR A 121 13.80 -4.06 18.17
CA TYR A 121 15.06 -3.49 17.69
C TYR A 121 15.66 -4.29 16.52
N GLU A 122 15.48 -5.60 16.49
CA GLU A 122 15.83 -6.42 15.32
C GLU A 122 15.01 -6.01 14.09
N SER A 123 13.69 -5.89 14.23
CA SER A 123 12.80 -5.38 13.17
C SER A 123 13.16 -3.96 12.74
N LEU A 124 13.50 -3.06 13.68
CA LEU A 124 13.95 -1.71 13.38
C LEU A 124 15.27 -1.71 12.60
N SER A 125 16.23 -2.56 12.99
CA SER A 125 17.50 -2.72 12.28
C SER A 125 17.27 -3.21 10.85
N ARG A 126 16.36 -4.19 10.67
CA ARG A 126 15.94 -4.66 9.34
C ARG A 126 15.26 -3.55 8.54
N PHE A 127 14.33 -2.81 9.12
CA PHE A 127 13.67 -1.68 8.45
C PHE A 127 14.69 -0.64 7.95
N LYS A 128 15.58 -0.21 8.84
CA LYS A 128 16.66 0.73 8.49
C LYS A 128 17.61 0.16 7.45
N HIS A 129 17.88 -1.15 7.47
CA HIS A 129 18.65 -1.81 6.42
C HIS A 129 17.90 -1.82 5.08
N VAL A 130 16.66 -2.27 5.04
CA VAL A 130 15.82 -2.37 3.83
C VAL A 130 15.76 -1.02 3.11
N PHE A 131 15.54 0.06 3.84
CA PHE A 131 15.38 1.41 3.29
C PHE A 131 16.64 2.27 3.29
N GLY A 132 17.80 1.72 3.68
CA GLY A 132 19.08 2.44 3.58
C GLY A 132 19.29 3.56 4.59
N LEU A 133 18.57 3.54 5.71
CA LEU A 133 18.59 4.58 6.74
C LEU A 133 19.80 4.50 7.68
N ASN A 134 20.58 3.42 7.60
CA ASN A 134 21.78 3.16 8.42
C ASN A 134 23.11 3.19 7.63
N SER A 135 23.05 3.42 6.32
CA SER A 135 24.22 3.29 5.45
C SER A 135 24.68 4.66 4.97
N GLN A 136 25.94 5.02 5.30
CA GLN A 136 26.63 6.19 4.73
C GLN A 136 26.45 6.22 3.21
N GLY A 137 25.69 7.19 2.69
CA GLY A 137 25.39 7.31 1.27
C GLY A 137 24.08 8.06 0.96
N GLN A 138 23.72 8.07 -0.33
CA GLN A 138 22.65 8.92 -0.90
C GLN A 138 21.26 8.80 -0.26
N ALA A 139 20.94 7.70 0.42
CA ALA A 139 19.64 7.51 1.06
C ALA A 139 19.57 8.09 2.49
N GLU A 140 20.68 8.12 3.23
CA GLU A 140 20.75 8.71 4.58
C GLU A 140 20.61 10.24 4.54
N ASP A 141 21.08 10.87 3.46
CA ASP A 141 21.03 12.32 3.27
C ASP A 141 19.63 12.86 2.91
N ILE A 142 18.67 11.98 2.58
CA ILE A 142 17.32 12.40 2.18
C ILE A 142 16.45 12.57 3.44
N PRO A 143 15.96 13.79 3.73
CA PRO A 143 15.01 14.00 4.82
C PRO A 143 13.82 13.05 4.72
N THR A 144 13.59 12.31 5.81
CA THR A 144 12.52 11.32 5.87
C THR A 144 11.55 11.64 7.00
N PHE A 145 10.25 11.62 6.69
CA PHE A 145 9.16 11.84 7.65
C PHE A 145 8.33 10.58 7.82
N TYR A 146 7.82 10.39 9.03
CA TYR A 146 7.12 9.19 9.47
C TYR A 146 5.81 9.58 10.16
N ILE A 147 4.76 8.80 9.92
CA ILE A 147 3.52 8.82 10.71
C ILE A 147 3.23 7.41 11.23
N PRO A 148 2.59 7.24 12.40
CA PRO A 148 2.36 5.90 12.93
C PRO A 148 1.22 5.17 12.21
N GLY A 149 1.37 3.86 12.06
CA GLY A 149 0.28 2.96 11.71
C GLY A 149 -0.21 2.10 12.90
N ASN A 150 -1.29 1.33 12.70
CA ASN A 150 -1.80 0.44 13.75
C ASN A 150 -0.86 -0.74 14.04
N HIS A 151 -0.07 -1.19 13.07
CA HIS A 151 0.97 -2.20 13.30
C HIS A 151 2.24 -1.63 13.94
N ASP A 152 2.36 -0.30 14.08
CA ASP A 152 3.48 0.35 14.80
C ASP A 152 3.15 0.61 16.27
N ILE A 153 1.97 1.18 16.55
CA ILE A 153 1.56 1.63 17.90
C ILE A 153 0.25 1.01 18.43
N GLY A 154 -0.50 0.32 17.57
CA GLY A 154 -1.80 -0.26 17.90
C GLY A 154 -2.94 0.75 17.83
N TYR A 155 -4.17 0.27 17.66
CA TYR A 155 -5.37 1.08 17.84
C TYR A 155 -5.47 1.65 19.26
N SER A 156 -6.37 2.61 19.48
CA SER A 156 -6.47 3.38 20.73
C SER A 156 -6.51 2.51 22.01
N ARG A 157 -7.13 1.32 21.96
CA ARG A 157 -7.17 0.39 23.09
C ARG A 157 -5.80 -0.18 23.46
N THR A 158 -5.00 -0.53 22.46
CA THR A 158 -3.64 -1.07 22.65
C THR A 158 -2.68 0.04 23.02
N ALA A 159 -2.71 1.15 22.27
CA ALA A 159 -1.87 2.32 22.51
C ALA A 159 -2.03 2.87 23.93
N SER A 160 -3.26 2.97 24.43
CA SER A 160 -3.54 3.48 25.79
C SER A 160 -3.06 2.58 26.92
N HIS A 161 -2.77 1.30 26.64
CA HIS A 161 -2.31 0.33 27.64
C HIS A 161 -0.82 0.02 27.54
N LYS A 162 -0.16 0.45 26.47
CA LYS A 162 1.26 0.18 26.18
C LYS A 162 2.02 1.47 25.89
N LEU A 163 2.16 2.32 26.91
CA LEU A 163 2.89 3.59 26.78
C LEU A 163 4.36 3.40 26.38
N ASP A 164 4.97 2.27 26.73
CA ASP A 164 6.31 1.89 26.29
C ASP A 164 6.42 1.78 24.77
N VAL A 165 5.37 1.27 24.10
CA VAL A 165 5.29 1.20 22.63
C VAL A 165 5.23 2.60 22.02
N ILE A 166 4.44 3.50 22.60
CA ILE A 166 4.36 4.90 22.17
C ILE A 166 5.71 5.60 22.36
N ASN A 167 6.32 5.45 23.53
CA ASN A 167 7.59 6.09 23.86
C ASN A 167 8.73 5.65 22.94
N ARG A 168 8.86 4.34 22.66
CA ARG A 168 9.91 3.87 21.73
C ARG A 168 9.64 4.28 20.28
N TYR A 169 8.37 4.34 19.86
CA TYR A 169 8.00 4.87 18.55
C TYR A 169 8.42 6.34 18.43
N GLU A 170 7.99 7.19 19.37
CA GLU A 170 8.25 8.63 19.30
C GLU A 170 9.74 8.97 19.43
N LYS A 171 10.50 8.14 20.14
CA LYS A 171 11.97 8.25 20.23
C LYS A 171 12.65 8.01 18.89
N GLU A 172 12.19 7.04 18.09
CA GLU A 172 12.84 6.68 16.81
C GLU A 172 12.26 7.44 15.61
N PHE A 173 10.94 7.62 15.55
CA PHE A 173 10.22 8.15 14.38
C PHE A 173 9.69 9.58 14.59
N GLY A 174 9.73 10.09 15.83
CA GLY A 174 9.21 11.40 16.20
C GLY A 174 7.74 11.38 16.63
N SER A 175 7.23 12.56 17.00
CA SER A 175 5.88 12.71 17.55
C SER A 175 4.79 12.23 16.59
N ARG A 176 3.78 11.53 17.14
CA ARG A 176 2.64 10.99 16.38
C ARG A 176 1.76 12.07 15.76
N ASN A 177 1.57 13.18 16.47
CA ASN A 177 0.84 14.37 16.03
C ASN A 177 1.83 15.48 15.70
N ARG A 178 2.05 15.77 14.41
CA ARG A 178 3.15 16.65 13.99
C ARG A 178 2.75 17.56 12.85
N ARG A 179 3.20 18.82 12.95
CA ARG A 179 3.20 19.79 11.87
C ARG A 179 4.62 19.97 11.36
N PHE A 180 4.80 19.97 10.04
CA PHE A 180 6.07 20.30 9.37
C PHE A 180 5.80 20.95 8.01
N VAL A 181 6.83 21.53 7.39
CA VAL A 181 6.72 22.23 6.11
C VAL A 181 7.64 21.57 5.11
N ILE A 182 7.13 21.32 3.89
CA ILE A 182 7.92 20.93 2.73
C ILE A 182 7.59 21.93 1.62
N GLY A 183 8.61 22.54 1.02
CA GLY A 183 8.42 23.63 0.07
C GLY A 183 7.58 24.76 0.68
N SER A 184 6.49 25.12 0.02
CA SER A 184 5.52 26.12 0.50
C SER A 184 4.24 25.52 1.09
N THR A 185 4.27 24.26 1.53
CA THR A 185 3.07 23.52 1.99
C THR A 185 3.27 22.97 3.39
N GLU A 186 2.26 23.16 4.24
CA GLU A 186 2.21 22.56 5.58
C GLU A 186 1.71 21.12 5.49
N PHE A 187 2.40 20.19 6.13
CA PHE A 187 2.00 18.81 6.30
C PHE A 187 1.57 18.60 7.74
N ILE A 188 0.35 18.11 7.92
CA ILE A 188 -0.29 17.88 9.22
C ILE A 188 -0.48 16.37 9.38
N SER A 189 0.38 15.74 10.18
CA SER A 189 0.24 14.34 10.59
C SER A 189 -0.63 14.26 11.83
N VAL A 190 -1.66 13.42 11.78
CA VAL A 190 -2.50 13.10 12.94
C VAL A 190 -2.40 11.62 13.28
N ASP A 191 -2.37 11.31 14.57
CA ASP A 191 -2.49 9.93 15.05
C ASP A 191 -3.91 9.41 14.77
N ALA A 192 -4.04 8.72 13.65
CA ALA A 192 -5.29 8.14 13.21
C ALA A 192 -5.71 6.94 14.07
N GLN A 193 -4.79 6.31 14.80
CA GLN A 193 -5.08 5.17 15.68
C GLN A 193 -5.81 5.60 16.95
N ALA A 194 -5.58 6.84 17.41
CA ALA A 194 -6.19 7.41 18.62
C ALA A 194 -7.39 8.33 18.36
N ILE A 195 -7.59 8.81 17.13
CA ILE A 195 -8.58 9.87 16.82
C ILE A 195 -10.02 9.52 17.20
N ASP A 196 -10.39 8.26 16.98
CA ASP A 196 -11.71 7.69 17.26
C ASP A 196 -11.77 6.95 18.61
N GLY A 197 -10.71 7.09 19.43
CA GLY A 197 -10.64 6.56 20.79
C GLY A 197 -11.62 7.24 21.74
N ASN A 198 -11.62 6.82 23.00
CA ASN A 198 -12.51 7.41 24.00
C ASN A 198 -12.13 8.89 24.23
N PRO A 199 -13.06 9.85 24.02
CA PRO A 199 -12.75 11.28 24.08
C PRO A 199 -12.38 11.80 25.47
N GLN A 200 -12.54 10.98 26.52
CA GLN A 200 -12.12 11.30 27.88
C GLN A 200 -10.70 10.82 28.21
N LYS A 201 -10.07 10.05 27.32
CA LYS A 201 -8.72 9.50 27.52
C LYS A 201 -7.66 10.35 26.83
N GLU A 202 -6.46 10.30 27.39
CA GLU A 202 -5.35 11.20 27.06
C GLU A 202 -4.99 11.18 25.57
N LEU A 203 -4.89 10.00 24.95
CA LEU A 203 -4.46 9.89 23.55
C LEU A 203 -5.43 10.58 22.58
N ALA A 204 -6.75 10.36 22.73
CA ALA A 204 -7.75 11.02 21.89
C ALA A 204 -7.80 12.53 22.17
N LEU A 205 -7.68 12.93 23.44
CA LEU A 205 -7.61 14.34 23.82
C LEU A 205 -6.39 15.04 23.22
N GLU A 206 -5.24 14.38 23.18
CA GLU A 206 -4.00 14.90 22.59
C GLU A 206 -4.18 15.19 21.09
N VAL A 207 -4.74 14.23 20.32
CA VAL A 207 -5.04 14.41 18.90
C VAL A 207 -5.95 15.61 18.68
N TRP A 208 -7.08 15.67 19.39
CA TRP A 208 -8.05 16.74 19.19
C TRP A 208 -7.55 18.11 19.68
N LYS A 209 -6.73 18.17 20.74
CA LYS A 209 -6.05 19.41 21.15
C LYS A 209 -5.07 19.89 20.07
N PHE A 210 -4.30 18.98 19.47
CA PHE A 210 -3.40 19.30 18.37
C PHE A 210 -4.17 19.84 17.14
N VAL A 211 -5.22 19.15 16.71
CA VAL A 211 -6.06 19.58 15.58
C VAL A 211 -6.70 20.96 15.84
N GLN A 212 -7.17 21.23 17.06
CA GLN A 212 -7.71 22.54 17.43
C GLN A 212 -6.66 23.65 17.40
N ASN A 213 -5.45 23.36 17.87
CA ASN A 213 -4.33 24.31 17.80
C ASN A 213 -4.00 24.67 16.35
N VAL A 214 -3.86 23.68 15.47
CA VAL A 214 -3.61 23.89 14.03
C VAL A 214 -4.75 24.66 13.33
N SER A 215 -6.00 24.44 13.75
CA SER A 215 -7.17 25.15 13.22
C SER A 215 -7.21 26.63 13.61
N SER A 216 -6.67 26.97 14.79
CA SER A 216 -6.67 28.35 15.31
C SER A 216 -5.65 29.26 14.63
N ASP A 217 -4.64 28.67 13.98
CA ASP A 217 -3.61 29.40 13.26
C ASP A 217 -4.13 29.98 11.94
N ALA A 218 -3.72 31.22 11.62
CA ALA A 218 -4.04 31.83 10.34
C ALA A 218 -3.49 30.97 9.18
N LYS A 219 -4.38 30.50 8.30
CA LYS A 219 -4.02 29.67 7.14
C LYS A 219 -3.25 30.51 6.12
N SER A 220 -1.93 30.50 6.25
CA SER A 220 -1.00 31.19 5.36
C SER A 220 -0.48 30.29 4.23
N HIS A 221 -0.61 28.97 4.37
CA HIS A 221 -0.10 27.97 3.43
C HIS A 221 -1.18 26.91 3.11
N PRO A 222 -1.13 26.27 1.93
CA PRO A 222 -1.89 25.05 1.67
C PRO A 222 -1.46 23.96 2.66
N ARG A 223 -2.40 23.05 2.97
CA ARG A 223 -2.21 22.00 3.97
C ARG A 223 -2.45 20.63 3.35
N VAL A 224 -1.53 19.71 3.56
CA VAL A 224 -1.69 18.28 3.29
C VAL A 224 -1.98 17.59 4.62
N LEU A 225 -3.09 16.87 4.70
CA LEU A 225 -3.41 16.03 5.83
C LEU A 225 -2.83 14.63 5.61
N LEU A 226 -2.10 14.12 6.60
CA LEU A 226 -1.55 12.78 6.60
C LEU A 226 -2.24 11.97 7.69
N THR A 227 -2.85 10.86 7.30
CA THR A 227 -3.44 9.87 8.22
C THR A 227 -2.97 8.50 7.76
N HIS A 228 -2.61 7.60 8.66
CA HIS A 228 -2.39 6.21 8.21
C HIS A 228 -3.72 5.57 7.81
N ILE A 229 -4.71 5.63 8.72
CA ILE A 229 -6.07 5.11 8.48
C ILE A 229 -6.83 6.11 7.60
N PRO A 230 -7.44 5.68 6.48
CA PRO A 230 -8.12 6.58 5.54
C PRO A 230 -9.35 7.23 6.17
N LEU A 231 -9.77 8.35 5.58
CA LEU A 231 -11.02 9.02 5.97
C LEU A 231 -12.24 8.18 5.59
N TYR A 232 -13.33 8.40 6.33
CA TYR A 232 -14.62 7.76 6.12
C TYR A 232 -15.06 7.82 4.66
N ARG A 233 -15.56 6.69 4.16
CA ARG A 233 -16.25 6.60 2.88
C ARG A 233 -17.32 5.50 2.94
N PRO A 234 -18.47 5.64 2.29
CA PRO A 234 -19.50 4.59 2.32
C PRO A 234 -18.97 3.24 1.83
N ASP A 235 -19.57 2.15 2.31
CA ASP A 235 -19.30 0.81 1.77
C ASP A 235 -19.51 0.80 0.25
N GLN A 236 -18.69 0.02 -0.46
CA GLN A 236 -18.74 -0.09 -1.93
C GLN A 236 -18.45 1.22 -2.70
N THR A 237 -17.82 2.21 -2.06
CA THR A 237 -17.39 3.44 -2.76
C THR A 237 -16.41 3.13 -3.90
N PRO A 238 -16.64 3.64 -5.12
CA PRO A 238 -15.69 3.49 -6.21
C PRO A 238 -14.37 4.21 -5.92
N CYS A 239 -13.26 3.48 -6.00
CA CYS A 239 -11.92 3.94 -5.62
C CYS A 239 -11.03 4.36 -6.79
N GLY A 240 -11.64 4.62 -7.95
CA GLY A 240 -10.92 4.82 -9.20
C GLY A 240 -10.50 3.49 -9.86
N PRO A 241 -9.83 3.57 -11.02
CA PRO A 241 -9.58 2.41 -11.88
C PRO A 241 -8.46 1.48 -11.40
N HIS A 242 -7.74 1.88 -10.36
CA HIS A 242 -6.51 1.22 -9.92
C HIS A 242 -6.70 0.30 -8.71
N ARG A 243 -7.88 0.30 -8.08
CA ARG A 243 -8.20 -0.61 -6.99
C ARG A 243 -8.32 -2.04 -7.52
N ALA A 244 -7.64 -2.99 -6.88
CA ALA A 244 -7.76 -4.41 -7.20
C ALA A 244 -8.86 -5.13 -6.39
N SER A 245 -9.12 -4.66 -5.17
CA SER A 245 -10.06 -5.24 -4.20
C SER A 245 -11.48 -4.76 -4.46
N SER A 246 -12.45 -5.68 -4.39
CA SER A 246 -13.84 -5.41 -4.74
C SER A 246 -14.63 -4.66 -3.67
N VAL A 247 -14.21 -4.72 -2.40
CA VAL A 247 -15.04 -4.25 -1.28
C VAL A 247 -14.31 -3.19 -0.46
N ILE A 248 -15.04 -2.14 -0.12
CA ILE A 248 -14.74 -1.21 0.97
C ILE A 248 -15.73 -1.54 2.08
N ASP A 249 -15.23 -1.80 3.29
CA ASP A 249 -16.07 -2.08 4.45
C ASP A 249 -15.68 -1.24 5.68
N GLN A 250 -16.65 -0.50 6.20
CA GLN A 250 -16.51 0.40 7.35
C GLN A 250 -16.50 -0.35 8.70
N ARG A 251 -15.66 -1.40 8.84
CA ARG A 251 -15.58 -2.18 10.09
C ARG A 251 -14.92 -1.37 11.19
N ILE A 252 -15.58 -1.33 12.34
CA ILE A 252 -15.04 -0.77 13.60
C ILE A 252 -15.46 -1.62 14.79
N TRP A 253 -14.49 -2.09 15.57
CA TRP A 253 -14.75 -2.88 16.78
C TRP A 253 -14.25 -2.14 18.01
N ARG A 254 -15.13 -1.96 18.99
CA ARG A 254 -14.85 -1.26 20.24
C ARG A 254 -14.92 -2.22 21.41
N HIS A 255 -14.05 -2.00 22.39
CA HIS A 255 -14.10 -2.75 23.64
C HIS A 255 -15.31 -2.32 24.47
N PHE A 256 -16.05 -3.29 25.02
CA PHE A 256 -17.37 -3.06 25.61
C PHE A 256 -17.36 -2.12 26.83
N GLN A 257 -16.29 -2.11 27.64
CA GLN A 257 -16.23 -1.32 28.87
C GLN A 257 -15.77 0.12 28.66
N ASP A 258 -14.62 0.30 28.01
CA ASP A 258 -13.94 1.59 27.90
C ASP A 258 -14.18 2.27 26.54
N GLN A 259 -14.89 1.61 25.62
CA GLN A 259 -15.28 2.13 24.30
C GLN A 259 -14.09 2.50 23.40
N GLU A 260 -12.88 2.13 23.79
CA GLU A 260 -11.67 2.27 22.99
C GLU A 260 -11.73 1.36 21.77
N VAL A 261 -11.11 1.80 20.67
CA VAL A 261 -11.06 1.08 19.41
C VAL A 261 -10.06 -0.08 19.51
N MET A 262 -10.55 -1.28 19.21
CA MET A 262 -9.73 -2.49 19.06
C MET A 262 -9.37 -2.76 17.60
N TYR A 263 -10.19 -2.28 16.67
CA TYR A 263 -10.03 -2.41 15.22
C TYR A 263 -10.80 -1.31 14.51
N GLN A 264 -10.24 -0.70 13.46
CA GLN A 264 -10.97 0.17 12.54
C GLN A 264 -10.32 0.17 11.15
N ASN A 265 -11.11 0.03 10.08
CA ASN A 265 -10.61 0.15 8.70
C ASN A 265 -10.53 1.61 8.23
N TYR A 266 -11.38 2.47 8.77
CA TYR A 266 -11.54 3.86 8.34
C TYR A 266 -11.84 4.72 9.56
N ILE A 267 -11.40 5.98 9.51
CA ILE A 267 -11.78 6.99 10.51
C ILE A 267 -13.29 7.19 10.44
N THR A 268 -13.95 7.37 11.58
CA THR A 268 -15.41 7.54 11.64
C THR A 268 -15.91 8.74 10.83
N THR A 269 -17.20 8.72 10.46
CA THR A 269 -17.82 9.80 9.69
C THR A 269 -17.68 11.15 10.39
N GLU A 270 -17.91 11.16 11.70
CA GLU A 270 -17.87 12.34 12.56
C GLU A 270 -16.46 12.92 12.64
N SER A 271 -15.47 12.08 12.93
CA SER A 271 -14.07 12.49 13.02
C SER A 271 -13.52 12.94 11.68
N SER A 272 -13.87 12.26 10.58
CA SER A 272 -13.45 12.62 9.23
C SER A 272 -13.97 14.00 8.81
N LYS A 273 -15.27 14.27 9.03
CA LYS A 273 -15.87 15.59 8.76
C LYS A 273 -15.19 16.68 9.57
N LYS A 274 -15.03 16.44 10.87
CA LYS A 274 -14.40 17.39 11.79
C LYS A 274 -12.94 17.67 11.44
N LEU A 275 -12.17 16.66 11.01
CA LEU A 275 -10.81 16.85 10.50
C LEU A 275 -10.79 17.76 9.27
N LEU A 276 -11.64 17.48 8.27
CA LEU A 276 -11.72 18.28 7.05
C LEU A 276 -12.12 19.73 7.34
N GLU A 277 -13.08 19.96 8.24
CA GLU A 277 -13.55 21.29 8.63
C GLU A 277 -12.50 22.10 9.41
N LEU A 278 -11.76 21.47 10.33
CA LEU A 278 -10.78 22.14 11.18
C LEU A 278 -9.44 22.36 10.48
N ILE A 279 -8.94 21.34 9.76
CA ILE A 279 -7.63 21.44 9.09
C ILE A 279 -7.75 22.18 7.76
N LYS A 280 -8.89 22.03 7.06
CA LYS A 280 -9.13 22.55 5.70
C LYS A 280 -8.01 22.16 4.73
N PRO A 281 -7.67 20.87 4.60
CA PRO A 281 -6.59 20.42 3.73
C PRO A 281 -6.95 20.59 2.25
N THR A 282 -5.95 20.73 1.39
CA THR A 282 -6.08 20.71 -0.07
C THR A 282 -5.89 19.30 -0.64
N LEU A 283 -5.20 18.43 0.10
CA LEU A 283 -4.93 17.04 -0.25
C LEU A 283 -4.86 16.20 1.04
N VAL A 284 -5.36 14.96 0.98
CA VAL A 284 -5.21 13.94 2.02
C VAL A 284 -4.41 12.78 1.44
N LEU A 285 -3.42 12.27 2.19
CA LEU A 285 -2.68 11.06 1.84
C LEU A 285 -2.84 10.04 2.97
N SER A 286 -3.19 8.80 2.62
CA SER A 286 -3.37 7.71 3.57
C SER A 286 -2.78 6.37 3.11
N GLY A 287 -2.66 5.42 4.03
CA GLY A 287 -2.20 4.04 3.81
C GLY A 287 -3.25 3.01 4.25
N HIS A 288 -2.83 1.97 4.98
CA HIS A 288 -3.65 1.00 5.74
C HIS A 288 -4.48 0.01 4.92
N ASP A 289 -5.17 0.44 3.87
CA ASP A 289 -6.04 -0.44 3.07
C ASP A 289 -5.25 -1.33 2.09
N HIS A 290 -3.92 -1.12 2.02
CA HIS A 290 -2.94 -1.81 1.15
C HIS A 290 -3.22 -1.73 -0.36
N ASP A 291 -4.35 -1.17 -0.76
CA ASP A 291 -4.82 -1.03 -2.13
C ASP A 291 -5.00 0.44 -2.50
N GLN A 292 -4.93 0.72 -3.80
CA GLN A 292 -4.99 2.08 -4.28
C GLN A 292 -6.44 2.56 -4.30
N CYS A 293 -6.71 3.69 -3.66
CA CYS A 293 -8.01 4.35 -3.74
C CYS A 293 -7.84 5.86 -3.90
N THR A 294 -8.58 6.43 -4.85
CA THR A 294 -8.68 7.88 -5.02
C THR A 294 -10.13 8.31 -4.89
N LEU A 295 -10.39 9.23 -3.96
CA LEU A 295 -11.73 9.70 -3.64
C LEU A 295 -11.72 11.22 -3.41
N THR A 296 -12.76 11.91 -3.86
CA THR A 296 -12.98 13.32 -3.50
C THR A 296 -14.01 13.43 -2.38
N HIS A 297 -13.59 13.95 -1.23
CA HIS A 297 -14.45 14.32 -0.13
C HIS A 297 -15.14 15.65 -0.38
N LYS A 298 -16.38 15.78 0.08
CA LYS A 298 -17.10 17.06 0.13
C LYS A 298 -17.16 17.54 1.57
N SER A 299 -16.64 18.73 1.82
CA SER A 299 -16.71 19.41 3.11
C SER A 299 -17.31 20.81 2.95
N GLU A 300 -17.69 21.45 4.06
CA GLU A 300 -18.13 22.85 4.03
C GLU A 300 -17.03 23.80 3.55
N ALA A 301 -15.76 23.41 3.73
CA ALA A 301 -14.60 24.17 3.27
C ALA A 301 -14.25 23.96 1.78
N GLY A 302 -14.96 23.06 1.09
CA GLY A 302 -14.69 22.71 -0.31
C GLY A 302 -14.50 21.21 -0.53
N SER A 303 -14.14 20.87 -1.77
CA SER A 303 -13.81 19.50 -2.15
C SER A 303 -12.33 19.21 -1.89
N VAL A 304 -12.04 18.03 -1.33
CA VAL A 304 -10.66 17.62 -1.00
C VAL A 304 -10.40 16.25 -1.61
N LEU A 305 -9.30 16.12 -2.35
CA LEU A 305 -8.85 14.84 -2.89
C LEU A 305 -8.13 14.05 -1.78
N GLU A 306 -8.48 12.78 -1.63
CA GLU A 306 -7.74 11.79 -0.84
C GLU A 306 -7.15 10.73 -1.77
N HIS A 307 -5.86 10.44 -1.56
CA HIS A 307 -5.23 9.23 -2.10
C HIS A 307 -4.88 8.29 -0.95
N THR A 308 -5.51 7.12 -0.96
CA THR A 308 -5.06 5.96 -0.20
C THR A 308 -4.07 5.19 -1.06
N LEU A 309 -2.82 5.11 -0.62
CA LEU A 309 -1.74 4.45 -1.32
C LEU A 309 -1.79 2.95 -1.06
N GLY A 310 -1.45 2.16 -2.07
CA GLY A 310 -1.26 0.73 -1.86
C GLY A 310 0.13 0.43 -1.29
N THR A 311 0.25 -0.72 -0.63
CA THR A 311 1.47 -1.19 0.05
C THR A 311 2.69 -1.20 -0.88
N ILE A 312 3.88 -0.96 -0.33
CA ILE A 312 5.15 -1.23 -1.02
C ILE A 312 5.53 -2.72 -1.02
N SER A 313 4.94 -3.50 -0.11
CA SER A 313 5.22 -4.91 0.10
C SER A 313 4.34 -5.79 -0.79
N TRP A 314 4.88 -6.94 -1.20
CA TRP A 314 4.15 -7.91 -2.02
C TRP A 314 3.38 -8.96 -1.19
N GLN A 315 3.40 -8.86 0.14
CA GLN A 315 2.77 -9.82 1.06
C GLN A 315 1.44 -9.36 1.65
N GLN A 316 0.97 -8.14 1.36
CA GLN A 316 -0.19 -7.55 2.05
C GLN A 316 -1.48 -7.66 1.25
N GLY A 317 -1.69 -8.79 0.58
CA GLY A 317 -2.90 -9.08 -0.20
C GLY A 317 -3.03 -8.34 -1.54
N ASN A 318 -2.29 -7.26 -1.76
CA ASN A 318 -2.27 -6.54 -3.04
C ASN A 318 -1.22 -7.10 -4.02
N LEU A 319 -1.65 -7.51 -5.21
CA LEU A 319 -0.78 -7.98 -6.28
C LEU A 319 -0.05 -6.86 -7.03
N TYR A 320 -0.44 -5.61 -6.79
CA TYR A 320 0.04 -4.41 -7.47
C TYR A 320 0.60 -3.41 -6.46
N PRO A 321 1.76 -3.70 -5.83
CA PRO A 321 2.38 -2.78 -4.89
C PRO A 321 2.68 -1.43 -5.55
N SER A 322 2.67 -0.35 -4.78
CA SER A 322 2.78 1.00 -5.32
C SER A 322 3.53 1.98 -4.42
N PHE A 323 3.89 3.12 -4.99
CA PHE A 323 4.34 4.31 -4.29
C PHE A 323 3.80 5.55 -5.01
N MET A 324 3.94 6.73 -4.43
CA MET A 324 3.48 7.98 -5.04
C MET A 324 4.61 8.99 -5.16
N LEU A 325 4.62 9.74 -6.26
CA LEU A 325 5.44 10.92 -6.45
C LEU A 325 4.56 12.16 -6.25
N LEU A 326 4.94 13.02 -5.32
CA LEU A 326 4.27 14.29 -5.03
C LEU A 326 5.22 15.44 -5.35
N SER A 327 4.76 16.40 -6.15
CA SER A 327 5.48 17.64 -6.45
C SER A 327 4.89 18.78 -5.64
N VAL A 328 5.72 19.39 -4.79
CA VAL A 328 5.32 20.48 -3.89
C VAL A 328 6.02 21.75 -4.33
N PRO A 329 5.31 22.86 -4.63
CA PRO A 329 5.95 24.10 -5.05
C PRO A 329 6.81 24.70 -3.92
N ASN A 330 7.87 25.41 -4.28
CA ASN A 330 8.76 26.07 -3.31
C ASN A 330 8.28 27.47 -2.90
N SER A 331 7.31 28.05 -3.63
CA SER A 331 6.75 29.37 -3.35
C SER A 331 5.29 29.44 -3.73
N VAL A 332 4.47 30.07 -2.89
CA VAL A 332 3.07 30.40 -3.20
C VAL A 332 3.05 31.67 -4.06
N HIS A 333 2.70 31.58 -5.33
CA HIS A 333 2.47 32.78 -6.16
C HIS A 333 1.11 33.40 -5.82
N GLN A 334 1.10 34.64 -5.35
CA GLN A 334 -0.09 35.35 -4.88
C GLN A 334 -1.12 35.74 -5.97
N ASN A 335 -0.80 35.54 -7.27
CA ASN A 335 -1.62 36.03 -8.38
C ASN A 335 -2.44 34.96 -9.12
N SER A 336 -2.41 33.70 -8.71
CA SER A 336 -3.31 32.67 -9.27
C SER A 336 -4.42 32.37 -8.28
N SER A 337 -5.66 32.67 -8.67
CA SER A 337 -6.91 32.26 -8.00
C SER A 337 -7.13 30.73 -8.00
N ASP A 338 -6.07 29.95 -8.19
CA ASP A 338 -6.06 28.52 -8.51
C ASP A 338 -5.09 27.79 -7.57
N VAL A 339 -5.10 28.18 -6.29
CA VAL A 339 -4.29 27.58 -5.21
C VAL A 339 -4.55 26.07 -5.08
N ASP A 340 -5.74 25.63 -5.49
CA ASP A 340 -6.18 24.23 -5.44
C ASP A 340 -5.50 23.33 -6.50
N ASN A 341 -4.83 23.91 -7.51
CA ASN A 341 -4.14 23.17 -8.59
C ASN A 341 -2.61 23.10 -8.44
N MET A 342 -2.05 23.39 -7.26
CA MET A 342 -0.59 23.50 -7.07
C MET A 342 0.12 22.21 -6.65
N LEU A 343 -0.58 21.29 -5.96
CA LEU A 343 -0.01 20.00 -5.56
C LEU A 343 -0.31 18.98 -6.65
N HIS A 344 0.74 18.33 -7.15
CA HIS A 344 0.58 17.33 -8.20
C HIS A 344 1.07 15.96 -7.72
N THR A 345 0.21 14.96 -7.86
CA THR A 345 0.47 13.58 -7.47
C THR A 345 0.56 12.68 -8.71
N GLN A 346 1.42 11.67 -8.65
CA GLN A 346 1.50 10.60 -9.65
C GLN A 346 1.64 9.27 -8.91
N LEU A 347 0.67 8.38 -9.11
CA LEU A 347 0.73 7.00 -8.61
C LEU A 347 1.67 6.17 -9.49
N CYS A 348 2.53 5.38 -8.86
CA CYS A 348 3.51 4.54 -9.52
C CYS A 348 3.44 3.10 -9.03
N PHE A 349 3.48 2.15 -9.96
CA PHE A 349 3.40 0.73 -9.64
C PHE A 349 4.78 0.08 -9.60
N LEU A 350 4.90 -0.90 -8.71
CA LEU A 350 6.07 -1.74 -8.53
C LEU A 350 5.86 -3.10 -9.21
N PRO A 351 6.94 -3.88 -9.41
CA PRO A 351 6.85 -5.18 -10.06
C PRO A 351 6.00 -6.16 -9.26
N ARG A 352 5.22 -6.98 -9.98
CA ARG A 352 4.36 -8.00 -9.37
C ARG A 352 5.19 -9.21 -8.95
N GLN A 353 5.80 -9.14 -7.76
CA GLN A 353 6.79 -10.13 -7.30
C GLN A 353 6.26 -11.57 -7.33
N LEU A 354 4.99 -11.77 -6.97
CA LEU A 354 4.38 -13.11 -7.00
C LEU A 354 4.46 -13.76 -8.39
N PHE A 355 4.21 -13.00 -9.46
CA PHE A 355 4.29 -13.53 -10.83
C PHE A 355 5.72 -13.82 -11.25
N ILE A 356 6.70 -13.07 -10.76
CA ILE A 356 8.13 -13.35 -10.98
C ILE A 356 8.50 -14.69 -10.33
N TYR A 357 8.04 -14.95 -9.11
CA TYR A 357 8.27 -16.24 -8.45
C TYR A 357 7.52 -17.41 -9.10
N ILE A 358 6.27 -17.21 -9.54
CA ILE A 358 5.54 -18.22 -10.32
C ILE A 358 6.29 -18.54 -11.62
N TRP A 359 6.86 -17.53 -12.28
CA TRP A 359 7.69 -17.72 -13.47
C TRP A 359 8.94 -18.56 -13.17
N TYR A 360 9.67 -18.26 -12.09
CA TYR A 360 10.84 -19.07 -11.69
C TYR A 360 10.48 -20.51 -11.36
N LEU A 361 9.37 -20.73 -10.63
CA LEU A 361 8.90 -22.07 -10.31
C LEU A 361 8.52 -22.83 -11.58
N SER A 362 7.82 -22.19 -12.50
CA SER A 362 7.44 -22.77 -13.80
C SER A 362 8.69 -23.15 -14.60
N LEU A 363 9.68 -22.26 -14.67
CA LEU A 363 10.95 -22.50 -15.36
C LEU A 363 11.73 -23.65 -14.72
N PHE A 364 11.69 -23.78 -13.39
CA PHE A 364 12.30 -24.90 -12.66
C PHE A 364 11.65 -26.24 -13.01
N VAL A 365 10.33 -26.33 -12.97
CA VAL A 365 9.61 -27.55 -13.35
C VAL A 365 9.90 -27.93 -14.81
N LEU A 366 9.89 -26.96 -15.72
CA LEU A 366 10.21 -27.19 -17.13
C LEU A 366 11.65 -27.64 -17.33
N THR A 367 12.60 -27.09 -16.56
CA THR A 367 14.00 -27.50 -16.56
C THR A 367 14.13 -28.97 -16.12
N LEU A 368 13.43 -29.38 -15.05
CA LEU A 368 13.43 -30.77 -14.59
C LEU A 368 12.84 -31.71 -15.64
N LEU A 369 11.70 -31.36 -16.23
CA LEU A 369 11.08 -32.16 -17.30
C LEU A 369 12.01 -32.27 -18.52
N ALA A 370 12.64 -31.17 -18.94
CA ALA A 370 13.61 -31.20 -20.03
C ALA A 370 14.78 -32.14 -19.71
N LEU A 371 15.37 -32.06 -18.51
CA LEU A 371 16.49 -32.93 -18.12
C LEU A 371 16.10 -34.41 -18.04
N LEU A 372 14.89 -34.73 -17.57
CA LEU A 372 14.40 -36.10 -17.43
C LEU A 372 13.96 -36.73 -18.76
N LEU A 373 13.34 -35.96 -19.66
CA LEU A 373 12.75 -36.46 -20.91
C LEU A 373 13.68 -36.35 -22.12
N TRP A 374 14.66 -35.45 -22.08
CA TRP A 374 15.63 -35.26 -23.18
C TRP A 374 16.41 -36.50 -23.58
N PRO A 375 16.89 -37.37 -22.65
CA PRO A 375 17.60 -38.58 -23.02
C PRO A 375 16.77 -39.56 -23.88
N ASN A 376 15.43 -39.53 -23.73
CA ASN A 376 14.53 -40.48 -24.37
C ASN A 376 13.93 -39.97 -25.70
N HIS A 377 13.81 -38.65 -25.89
CA HIS A 377 13.06 -38.07 -27.02
C HIS A 377 13.83 -37.08 -27.90
N GLY A 378 15.04 -36.64 -27.51
CA GLY A 378 15.81 -35.67 -28.29
C GLY A 378 15.12 -34.30 -28.48
N ILE A 379 15.39 -33.61 -29.59
CA ILE A 379 15.02 -32.20 -29.84
C ILE A 379 13.50 -31.98 -30.05
N SER A 380 12.70 -33.02 -30.33
CA SER A 380 11.27 -32.85 -30.65
C SER A 380 10.41 -32.34 -29.48
N PHE A 381 10.88 -32.48 -28.24
CA PHE A 381 10.18 -32.01 -27.03
C PHE A 381 10.27 -30.48 -26.83
N LEU A 382 11.35 -29.82 -27.26
CA LEU A 382 11.55 -28.38 -27.04
C LEU A 382 10.51 -27.52 -27.77
N ASN A 383 10.04 -27.96 -28.95
CA ASN A 383 9.03 -27.22 -29.71
C ASN A 383 7.66 -27.26 -29.00
N ASN A 384 7.27 -28.39 -28.42
CA ASN A 384 6.02 -28.52 -27.66
C ASN A 384 6.07 -27.80 -26.31
N ALA A 385 7.26 -27.75 -25.67
CA ALA A 385 7.47 -27.02 -24.44
C ALA A 385 7.48 -25.49 -24.66
N ALA A 386 8.05 -25.00 -25.75
CA ALA A 386 8.01 -23.58 -26.11
C ALA A 386 6.58 -23.09 -26.37
N ASP A 387 5.74 -23.90 -27.02
CA ASP A 387 4.31 -23.59 -27.20
C ASP A 387 3.55 -23.57 -25.86
N SER A 388 3.91 -24.47 -24.94
CA SER A 388 3.34 -24.48 -23.58
C SER A 388 3.76 -23.26 -22.77
N ILE A 389 5.02 -22.82 -22.87
CA ILE A 389 5.53 -21.60 -22.23
C ILE A 389 4.85 -20.35 -22.79
N SER A 390 4.67 -20.28 -24.12
CA SER A 390 3.92 -19.20 -24.77
C SER A 390 2.47 -19.15 -24.28
N ASN A 391 1.83 -20.30 -24.10
CA ASN A 391 0.46 -20.37 -23.59
C ASN A 391 0.36 -20.01 -22.10
N VAL A 392 1.31 -20.42 -21.26
CA VAL A 392 1.38 -20.00 -19.84
C VAL A 392 1.66 -18.50 -19.73
N MET A 393 2.58 -17.97 -20.53
CA MET A 393 2.80 -16.52 -20.61
C MET A 393 1.53 -15.80 -21.02
N LYS A 394 0.85 -16.23 -22.09
CA LYS A 394 -0.44 -15.65 -22.49
C LYS A 394 -1.47 -15.71 -21.36
N LEU A 395 -1.56 -16.82 -20.63
CA LEU A 395 -2.51 -16.97 -19.52
C LEU A 395 -2.17 -16.09 -18.30
N SER A 396 -0.89 -15.95 -17.96
CA SER A 396 -0.41 -15.08 -16.87
C SER A 396 -0.48 -13.58 -17.23
N PHE A 397 -0.44 -13.23 -18.52
CA PHE A 397 -0.60 -11.85 -19.01
C PHE A 397 -2.05 -11.49 -19.37
N LEU A 398 -2.97 -12.46 -19.52
CA LEU A 398 -4.40 -12.27 -19.85
C LEU A 398 -5.35 -12.62 -18.70
N SER A 399 -4.89 -12.80 -17.46
CA SER A 399 -5.76 -13.10 -16.31
C SER A 399 -6.58 -11.87 -15.84
N GLY A 400 -7.32 -11.28 -16.76
CA GLY A 400 -8.41 -10.33 -16.55
C GLY A 400 -9.72 -10.83 -17.19
N VAL A 401 -9.90 -12.16 -17.28
CA VAL A 401 -11.16 -12.76 -17.77
C VAL A 401 -11.89 -13.43 -16.62
N THR A 402 -13.04 -12.82 -16.32
CA THR A 402 -14.13 -13.28 -15.47
C THR A 402 -14.39 -14.78 -15.63
N LYS A 403 -14.31 -15.51 -14.51
CA LYS A 403 -14.85 -16.86 -14.41
C LYS A 403 -16.37 -16.77 -14.42
N GLU A 404 -17.01 -17.23 -15.49
CA GLU A 404 -18.40 -17.67 -15.45
C GLU A 404 -18.53 -18.75 -14.38
N LYS A 405 -19.45 -18.55 -13.43
CA LYS A 405 -19.75 -19.48 -12.36
C LYS A 405 -21.04 -20.20 -12.72
N ASN A 406 -20.98 -21.53 -12.76
CA ASN A 406 -22.15 -22.39 -12.82
C ASN A 406 -23.15 -22.00 -11.72
N GLU A 407 -24.39 -21.81 -12.13
CA GLU A 407 -25.55 -21.74 -11.26
C GLU A 407 -25.73 -23.12 -10.62
N ASP A 408 -25.49 -23.22 -9.31
CA ASP A 408 -26.19 -24.12 -8.38
C ASP A 408 -25.52 -24.02 -7.00
N GLU A 409 -25.96 -23.03 -6.22
CA GLU A 409 -26.13 -23.03 -4.75
C GLU A 409 -26.30 -21.57 -4.30
N ASN A 410 -27.46 -21.25 -3.76
CA ASN A 410 -27.96 -19.88 -3.56
C ASN A 410 -27.33 -19.18 -2.33
N CYS A 411 -25.99 -19.08 -2.29
CA CYS A 411 -25.18 -18.25 -1.39
C CYS A 411 -23.81 -18.01 -2.05
N GLU A 412 -23.57 -16.82 -2.63
CA GLU A 412 -22.22 -16.43 -3.03
C GLU A 412 -21.43 -15.97 -1.80
N TYR A 413 -20.33 -16.65 -1.50
CA TYR A 413 -19.31 -16.16 -0.57
C TYR A 413 -18.23 -15.43 -1.37
N GLU A 414 -17.88 -14.24 -0.92
CA GLU A 414 -16.77 -13.46 -1.46
C GLU A 414 -15.61 -13.49 -0.47
N MET A 415 -14.42 -13.80 -0.96
CA MET A 415 -13.18 -13.68 -0.18
C MET A 415 -12.82 -12.20 -0.11
N VAL A 416 -12.81 -11.63 1.08
CA VAL A 416 -12.44 -10.25 1.35
C VAL A 416 -11.25 -10.26 2.30
N TRP A 417 -10.18 -9.57 1.91
CA TRP A 417 -9.03 -9.33 2.79
C TRP A 417 -9.30 -8.05 3.57
N ASP A 418 -9.00 -8.08 4.87
CA ASP A 418 -9.07 -6.88 5.70
C ASP A 418 -7.72 -6.15 5.76
N ALA A 419 -7.70 -4.98 6.40
CA ALA A 419 -6.51 -4.16 6.54
C ALA A 419 -5.42 -4.79 7.44
N GLU A 420 -5.73 -5.85 8.17
CA GLU A 420 -4.75 -6.63 8.95
C GLU A 420 -4.19 -7.82 8.14
N GLY A 421 -4.46 -7.89 6.83
CA GLY A 421 -4.02 -8.99 5.97
C GLY A 421 -4.73 -10.31 6.24
N SER A 422 -5.86 -10.30 6.98
CA SER A 422 -6.66 -11.49 7.27
C SER A 422 -7.72 -11.72 6.21
N MET A 423 -7.84 -12.96 5.72
CA MET A 423 -8.89 -13.36 4.77
C MET A 423 -10.18 -13.71 5.49
N HIS A 424 -11.28 -13.07 5.09
CA HIS A 424 -12.64 -13.33 5.56
C HIS A 424 -13.54 -13.79 4.41
N LEU A 425 -14.56 -14.58 4.74
CA LEU A 425 -15.62 -14.95 3.81
C LEU A 425 -16.87 -14.15 4.15
N VAL A 426 -17.27 -13.23 3.27
CA VAL A 426 -18.48 -12.42 3.45
C VAL A 426 -19.61 -13.02 2.61
N LYS A 427 -20.78 -13.19 3.23
CA LYS A 427 -21.98 -13.70 2.54
C LYS A 427 -22.63 -12.58 1.74
N LYS A 428 -22.70 -12.73 0.43
CA LYS A 428 -23.42 -11.80 -0.46
C LYS A 428 -24.91 -12.12 -0.42
N VAL A 429 -25.71 -11.16 0.04
CA VAL A 429 -27.18 -11.26 -0.04
C VAL A 429 -27.60 -10.80 -1.42
N LEU A 430 -28.02 -11.72 -2.29
CA LEU A 430 -28.63 -11.38 -3.56
C LEU A 430 -29.98 -10.70 -3.28
N GLN A 431 -30.14 -9.42 -3.64
CA GLN A 431 -31.46 -8.81 -3.69
C GLN A 431 -32.25 -9.49 -4.81
N ALA A 432 -33.33 -10.19 -4.45
CA ALA A 432 -34.22 -10.80 -5.42
C ALA A 432 -34.82 -9.71 -6.34
N PRO A 433 -34.94 -9.95 -7.66
CA PRO A 433 -35.55 -8.98 -8.54
C PRO A 433 -37.05 -8.84 -8.19
N VAL A 434 -37.47 -7.60 -7.92
CA VAL A 434 -38.88 -7.23 -7.80
C VAL A 434 -39.56 -7.52 -9.13
N LYS A 435 -40.36 -8.60 -9.19
CA LYS A 435 -41.27 -8.86 -10.31
C LYS A 435 -42.31 -7.73 -10.35
N ARG A 436 -42.19 -6.84 -11.33
CA ARG A 436 -43.30 -5.98 -11.75
C ARG A 436 -44.43 -6.87 -12.25
N GLN A 437 -45.57 -6.86 -11.56
CA GLN A 437 -46.83 -7.36 -12.09
C GLN A 437 -47.18 -6.51 -13.32
N SER A 438 -47.21 -7.12 -14.50
CA SER A 438 -47.84 -6.53 -15.67
C SER A 438 -49.33 -6.86 -15.68
N ASP A 439 -50.12 -5.85 -16.00
CA ASP A 439 -51.58 -5.85 -16.04
C ASP A 439 -52.21 -7.02 -16.81
N LYS A 440 -53.33 -7.48 -16.25
CA LYS A 440 -54.31 -8.33 -16.93
C LYS A 440 -55.02 -7.52 -18.01
N SER A 441 -55.07 -8.04 -19.23
CA SER A 441 -56.18 -7.78 -20.17
C SER A 441 -56.90 -9.09 -20.48
N GLN A 442 -58.21 -9.07 -20.28
CA GLN A 442 -59.20 -10.12 -20.50
C GLN A 442 -59.42 -10.46 -21.99
N ILE A 443 -60.29 -11.48 -22.20
CA ILE A 443 -61.01 -11.94 -23.41
C ILE A 443 -60.28 -13.15 -24.04
N GLU A 444 -60.82 -14.36 -24.22
CA GLU A 444 -62.18 -14.95 -24.40
C GLU A 444 -62.05 -16.44 -23.95
N ARG A 445 -63.01 -17.10 -23.30
CA ARG A 445 -64.31 -17.55 -23.82
C ARG A 445 -65.16 -18.09 -22.67
#